data_AF-A0AAD7CRC4-F1
#
_entry.id   AF-A0AAD7CRC4-F1
#
_cell.length_a   1.000
_cell.length_b   1.000
_cell.length_c   1.000
_cell.angle_alpha   90.00
_cell.angle_beta   90.00
_cell.angle_gamma   90.00
#
_symmetry.space_group_name_H-M   'P 1'
#
loop_
_entity.id
_entity.type
_entity.pdbx_description
1 polymer ?
#
loop_
_entity_poly.entity_id
_entity_poly.type
_entity_poly.pdbx_seq_one_letter_code
_entity_poly.pdbx_strand_id
1 'polypeptide(L)'
;MSPTVFFFLSVTFSKDLGQYAAQVSRKFHLTTEAQDELQDFSQLSGPQQSVWIAARMLDVNARMSSLIPAESVFHMPVALEGRIDQILFLALVDYLAPAYVAKANGPFTRVIINCQSQTFLEKHPSWGLTGVIMNDKSKFPVIKTRVRDKLTDYRNRVKVAIEESLGVARDPLEVVAPGEGIRKDALNIITLCQRIVAVGSKVAPDVKVSMEMAGCIAYLRYRYQAQFDKGKLMAPGFWEDVDSGLQEVREATKEVVEAMSAVFSRSLRDALALYGMVKLDHLATVPPTLLDYSELRVLRLGH
;
A
#
# COMPACT_ATOMS: atom_id res chain seq x y z
N MET A 1 -28.96 -29.62 -73.69
CA MET A 1 -28.77 -28.89 -72.42
C MET A 1 -29.90 -29.30 -71.49
N SER A 2 -29.59 -30.03 -70.42
CA SER A 2 -30.58 -30.68 -69.55
C SER A 2 -30.74 -29.87 -68.26
N PRO A 3 -31.97 -29.65 -67.76
CA PRO A 3 -32.17 -28.89 -66.52
C PRO A 3 -31.97 -29.81 -65.31
N THR A 4 -31.00 -29.47 -64.47
CA THR A 4 -30.76 -30.13 -63.19
C THR A 4 -31.78 -29.60 -62.18
N VAL A 5 -32.77 -30.44 -61.85
CA VAL A 5 -33.74 -30.18 -60.78
C VAL A 5 -33.08 -30.51 -59.44
N PHE A 6 -32.78 -29.49 -58.64
CA PHE A 6 -32.37 -29.65 -57.25
C PHE A 6 -33.61 -29.99 -56.40
N PHE A 7 -33.78 -31.27 -56.07
CA PHE A 7 -34.68 -31.70 -55.00
C PHE A 7 -34.06 -31.30 -53.66
N PHE A 8 -34.60 -30.26 -53.03
CA PHE A 8 -34.44 -30.05 -51.59
C PHE A 8 -35.22 -31.15 -50.87
N LEU A 9 -34.52 -32.23 -50.51
CA LEU A 9 -34.96 -33.12 -49.45
C LEU A 9 -34.91 -32.33 -48.14
N SER A 10 -36.02 -31.66 -47.80
CA SER A 10 -36.29 -31.29 -46.42
C SER A 10 -36.49 -32.59 -45.65
N VAL A 11 -35.38 -33.18 -45.18
CA VAL A 11 -35.44 -34.29 -44.24
C VAL A 11 -36.04 -33.70 -42.97
N THR A 12 -37.35 -33.87 -42.83
CA THR A 12 -38.08 -33.60 -41.59
C THR A 12 -37.59 -34.61 -40.58
N PHE A 13 -36.50 -34.26 -39.90
CA PHE A 13 -36.06 -34.88 -38.65
C PHE A 13 -37.10 -34.54 -37.57
N SER A 14 -38.32 -35.06 -37.71
CA SER A 14 -39.26 -35.21 -36.60
C SER A 14 -38.75 -36.36 -35.71
N LYS A 15 -37.48 -36.29 -35.30
CA LYS A 15 -36.96 -37.15 -34.26
C LYS A 15 -37.66 -36.72 -32.98
N ASP A 16 -38.24 -37.70 -32.31
CA ASP A 16 -38.83 -37.60 -30.98
C ASP A 16 -37.81 -36.95 -30.03
N LEU A 17 -37.86 -35.61 -29.92
CA LEU A 17 -36.97 -34.81 -29.09
C LEU A 17 -37.15 -35.15 -27.62
N GLY A 18 -38.28 -35.76 -27.25
CA GLY A 18 -38.55 -36.25 -25.90
C GLY A 18 -37.62 -37.41 -25.50
N GLN A 19 -37.38 -38.38 -26.40
CA GLN A 19 -36.40 -39.45 -26.12
C GLN A 19 -34.98 -38.90 -25.97
N TYR A 20 -34.63 -37.91 -26.80
CA TYR A 20 -33.33 -37.24 -26.72
C TYR A 20 -33.19 -36.44 -25.42
N ALA A 21 -34.22 -35.67 -25.04
CA ALA A 21 -34.27 -34.94 -23.78
C ALA A 21 -34.11 -35.89 -22.57
N ALA A 22 -34.82 -37.01 -22.55
CA ALA A 22 -34.68 -38.03 -21.51
C ALA A 22 -33.26 -38.61 -21.43
N GLN A 23 -32.61 -38.86 -22.58
CA GLN A 23 -31.23 -39.35 -22.64
C GLN A 23 -30.24 -38.28 -22.11
N VAL A 24 -30.39 -37.02 -22.52
CA VAL A 24 -29.56 -35.89 -22.08
C VAL A 24 -29.73 -35.65 -20.57
N SER A 25 -30.97 -35.64 -20.09
CA SER A 25 -31.32 -35.54 -18.67
C SER A 25 -30.59 -36.57 -17.81
N ARG A 26 -30.59 -37.84 -18.22
CA ARG A 26 -29.88 -38.93 -17.52
C ARG A 26 -28.36 -38.75 -17.60
N LYS A 27 -27.84 -38.36 -18.76
CA LYS A 27 -26.40 -38.16 -18.99
C LYS A 27 -25.81 -37.05 -18.11
N PHE A 28 -26.57 -35.98 -17.88
CA PHE A 28 -26.13 -34.84 -17.07
C PHE A 28 -26.62 -34.90 -15.61
N HIS A 29 -27.29 -35.98 -15.21
CA HIS A 29 -27.82 -36.17 -13.86
C HIS A 29 -28.66 -34.98 -13.37
N LEU A 30 -29.55 -34.46 -14.23
CA LEU A 30 -30.43 -33.35 -13.88
C LEU A 30 -31.37 -33.75 -12.72
N THR A 31 -31.76 -32.79 -11.88
CA THR A 31 -32.80 -33.01 -10.85
C THR A 31 -34.14 -33.31 -11.50
N THR A 32 -35.06 -33.98 -10.80
CA THR A 32 -36.38 -34.34 -11.35
C THR A 32 -37.11 -33.13 -11.96
N GLU A 33 -37.08 -31.98 -11.27
CA GLU A 33 -37.69 -30.74 -11.76
C GLU A 33 -37.06 -30.26 -13.09
N ALA A 34 -35.73 -30.33 -13.20
CA ALA A 34 -35.02 -29.93 -14.42
C ALA A 34 -35.20 -30.95 -15.56
N GLN A 35 -35.45 -32.22 -15.23
CA GLN A 35 -35.81 -33.24 -16.22
C GLN A 35 -37.19 -32.97 -16.80
N ASP A 36 -38.18 -32.68 -15.96
CA ASP A 36 -39.54 -32.34 -16.38
C ASP A 36 -39.54 -31.06 -17.22
N GLU A 37 -38.79 -30.03 -16.80
CA GLU A 37 -38.64 -28.77 -17.53
C GLU A 37 -37.97 -28.97 -18.91
N LEU A 38 -36.94 -29.82 -19.01
CA LEU A 38 -36.30 -30.14 -20.29
C LEU A 38 -37.22 -30.96 -21.20
N GLN A 39 -38.03 -31.85 -20.62
CA GLN A 39 -39.02 -32.63 -21.34
C GLN A 39 -40.10 -31.71 -21.94
N ASP A 40 -40.62 -30.77 -21.15
CA ASP A 40 -41.59 -29.76 -21.61
C ASP A 40 -40.99 -28.86 -22.69
N PHE A 41 -39.75 -28.42 -22.52
CA PHE A 41 -39.02 -27.63 -23.51
C PHE A 41 -38.85 -28.38 -24.85
N SER A 42 -38.62 -29.69 -24.81
CA SER A 42 -38.45 -30.52 -26.01
C SER A 42 -39.71 -30.62 -26.88
N GLN A 43 -40.89 -30.38 -26.30
CA GLN A 43 -42.19 -30.40 -26.99
C GLN A 43 -42.54 -29.05 -27.64
N LEU A 44 -41.82 -27.98 -27.32
CA LEU A 44 -42.04 -26.66 -27.91
C LEU A 44 -41.58 -26.61 -29.37
N SER A 45 -42.26 -25.79 -30.18
CA SER A 45 -41.78 -25.48 -31.54
C SER A 45 -40.48 -24.66 -31.52
N GLY A 46 -39.69 -24.69 -32.60
CA GLY A 46 -38.42 -23.95 -32.67
C GLY A 46 -38.51 -22.46 -32.29
N PRO A 47 -39.52 -21.69 -32.76
CA PRO A 47 -39.72 -20.31 -32.32
C PRO A 47 -40.03 -20.19 -30.83
N GLN A 48 -40.85 -21.08 -30.28
CA GLN A 48 -41.17 -21.10 -28.85
C GLN A 48 -39.95 -21.46 -27.99
N GLN A 49 -39.13 -22.42 -28.43
CA GLN A 49 -37.87 -22.77 -27.79
C GLN A 49 -36.92 -21.57 -27.73
N SER A 50 -36.84 -20.79 -28.82
CA SER A 50 -35.98 -19.61 -28.89
C SER A 50 -36.41 -18.53 -27.89
N VAL A 51 -37.72 -18.26 -27.80
CA VAL A 51 -38.29 -17.31 -26.82
C VAL A 51 -38.05 -17.80 -25.40
N TRP A 52 -38.23 -19.11 -25.15
CA TRP A 52 -38.03 -19.72 -23.84
C TRP A 52 -36.57 -19.61 -23.38
N ILE A 53 -35.61 -19.90 -24.26
CA ILE A 53 -34.18 -19.73 -23.96
C ILE A 53 -33.87 -18.27 -23.64
N ALA A 54 -34.36 -17.32 -24.44
CA ALA A 54 -34.15 -15.90 -24.19
C ALA A 54 -34.72 -15.47 -22.83
N ALA A 55 -35.93 -15.92 -22.48
CA ALA A 55 -36.54 -15.65 -21.19
C ALA A 55 -35.73 -16.25 -20.03
N ARG A 56 -35.25 -17.49 -20.15
CA ARG A 56 -34.38 -18.11 -19.14
C ARG A 56 -33.03 -17.42 -19.00
N MET A 57 -32.42 -16.98 -20.10
CA MET A 57 -31.19 -16.19 -20.05
C MET A 57 -31.41 -14.86 -19.34
N LEU A 58 -32.54 -14.19 -19.57
CA LEU A 58 -32.91 -12.96 -18.86
C LEU A 58 -33.15 -13.20 -17.37
N ASP A 59 -33.86 -14.28 -17.00
CA ASP A 59 -34.06 -14.69 -15.60
C ASP A 59 -32.73 -15.02 -14.91
N VAL A 60 -31.84 -15.78 -15.57
CA VAL A 60 -30.49 -16.07 -15.07
C VAL A 60 -29.69 -14.78 -14.89
N ASN A 61 -29.71 -13.86 -15.85
CA ASN A 61 -29.02 -12.57 -15.72
C ASN A 61 -29.60 -11.73 -14.58
N ALA A 62 -30.92 -11.72 -14.39
CA ALA A 62 -31.57 -11.03 -13.29
C ALA A 62 -31.19 -11.65 -11.94
N ARG A 63 -31.20 -12.98 -11.85
CA ARG A 63 -30.78 -13.73 -10.65
C ARG A 63 -29.31 -13.53 -10.35
N MET A 64 -28.41 -13.61 -11.34
CA MET A 64 -26.99 -13.31 -11.19
C MET A 64 -26.76 -11.86 -10.74
N SER A 65 -27.57 -10.91 -11.21
CA SER A 65 -27.53 -9.52 -10.74
C SER A 65 -28.02 -9.37 -9.30
N SER A 66 -28.93 -10.25 -8.85
CA SER A 66 -29.44 -10.28 -7.46
C SER A 66 -28.60 -11.12 -6.49
N LEU A 67 -27.76 -12.03 -7.01
CA LEU A 67 -26.80 -12.78 -6.24
C LEU A 67 -25.71 -11.79 -5.80
N ILE A 68 -25.97 -11.11 -4.68
CA ILE A 68 -24.92 -10.47 -3.89
C ILE A 68 -23.97 -11.61 -3.53
N PRO A 69 -22.73 -11.63 -4.06
CA PRO A 69 -21.78 -12.67 -3.71
C PRO A 69 -21.68 -12.66 -2.18
N ALA A 70 -21.86 -13.82 -1.54
CA ALA A 70 -21.71 -13.98 -0.11
C ALA A 70 -20.40 -13.30 0.31
N GLU A 71 -20.53 -12.16 1.01
CA GLU A 71 -19.47 -11.20 1.34
C GLU A 71 -18.17 -11.44 0.58
N SER A 72 -18.14 -11.14 -0.73
CA SER A 72 -16.88 -11.25 -1.46
C SER A 72 -15.87 -10.35 -0.76
N VAL A 73 -14.88 -10.97 -0.11
CA VAL A 73 -13.79 -10.28 0.58
C VAL A 73 -13.29 -9.21 -0.38
N PHE A 74 -13.34 -7.95 0.05
CA PHE A 74 -12.91 -6.86 -0.82
C PHE A 74 -11.42 -7.02 -1.11
N HIS A 75 -11.12 -7.43 -2.34
CA HIS A 75 -9.76 -7.46 -2.85
C HIS A 75 -9.40 -6.07 -3.34
N MET A 76 -8.43 -5.45 -2.68
CA MET A 76 -7.94 -4.15 -3.07
C MET A 76 -7.28 -4.24 -4.46
N PRO A 77 -7.51 -3.27 -5.36
CA PRO A 77 -6.79 -3.24 -6.63
C PRO A 77 -5.27 -3.20 -6.41
N VAL A 78 -4.51 -4.06 -7.10
CA VAL A 78 -3.04 -4.16 -6.97
C VAL A 78 -2.36 -2.80 -7.22
N ALA A 79 -2.89 -2.00 -8.16
CA ALA A 79 -2.40 -0.65 -8.41
C ALA A 79 -2.54 0.26 -7.18
N LEU A 80 -3.68 0.20 -6.48
CA LEU A 80 -3.90 0.96 -5.25
C LEU A 80 -2.96 0.50 -4.14
N GLU A 81 -2.76 -0.81 -3.98
CA GLU A 81 -1.82 -1.35 -3.00
C GLU A 81 -0.40 -0.85 -3.23
N GLY A 82 0.10 -0.94 -4.47
CA GLY A 82 1.44 -0.47 -4.81
C GLY A 82 1.64 1.02 -4.54
N ARG A 83 0.60 1.84 -4.81
CA ARG A 83 0.65 3.29 -4.53
C ARG A 83 0.58 3.62 -3.05
N ILE A 84 -0.26 2.92 -2.29
CA ILE A 84 -0.29 3.05 -0.82
C ILE A 84 1.08 2.70 -0.25
N ASP A 85 1.66 1.57 -0.65
CA ASP A 85 2.95 1.14 -0.13
C ASP A 85 4.08 2.13 -0.50
N GLN A 86 4.05 2.69 -1.71
CA GLN A 86 4.96 3.75 -2.15
C GLN A 86 4.81 5.00 -1.28
N ILE A 87 3.60 5.57 -1.18
CA ILE A 87 3.36 6.81 -0.42
C ILE A 87 3.75 6.63 1.06
N LEU A 88 3.44 5.48 1.65
CA LEU A 88 3.79 5.22 3.05
C LEU A 88 5.29 5.14 3.28
N PHE A 89 6.02 4.47 2.38
CA PHE A 89 7.47 4.42 2.47
C PHE A 89 8.08 5.82 2.35
N LEU A 90 7.58 6.63 1.42
CA LEU A 90 8.10 7.99 1.22
C LEU A 90 7.74 8.94 2.35
N ALA A 91 6.55 8.81 2.94
CA ALA A 91 6.21 9.56 4.15
C ALA A 91 7.08 9.18 5.35
N LEU A 92 7.65 7.97 5.39
CA LEU A 92 8.56 7.53 6.45
C LEU A 92 9.99 8.06 6.26
N VAL A 93 10.42 8.31 5.03
CA VAL A 93 11.74 8.90 4.74
C VAL A 93 11.68 10.42 4.50
N ASP A 94 10.50 11.02 4.63
CA ASP A 94 10.26 12.47 4.54
C ASP A 94 10.88 13.19 5.74
N TYR A 95 11.94 13.95 5.49
CA TYR A 95 12.65 14.73 6.51
C TYR A 95 11.80 15.86 7.12
N LEU A 96 10.68 16.23 6.49
CA LEU A 96 9.74 17.23 7.00
C LEU A 96 8.53 16.61 7.71
N ALA A 97 8.52 15.31 7.93
CA ALA A 97 7.43 14.63 8.62
C ALA A 97 7.17 15.29 10.00
N PRO A 98 5.92 15.67 10.31
CA PRO A 98 5.60 16.24 11.61
C PRO A 98 5.52 15.21 12.73
N ALA A 99 5.20 13.98 12.36
CA ALA A 99 5.08 12.83 13.24
C ALA A 99 5.10 11.55 12.40
N TYR A 100 5.37 10.42 13.05
CA TYR A 100 5.40 9.07 12.50
C TYR A 100 4.30 8.16 13.08
N VAL A 101 3.69 8.52 14.21
CA VAL A 101 2.59 7.79 14.88
C VAL A 101 1.35 8.64 15.07
N ALA A 102 1.50 9.94 15.34
CA ALA A 102 0.43 10.81 15.80
C ALA A 102 -0.84 10.72 14.94
N LYS A 103 -2.00 10.53 15.60
CA LYS A 103 -3.28 10.29 14.93
C LYS A 103 -3.81 11.49 14.13
N ALA A 104 -3.44 12.72 14.48
CA ALA A 104 -3.94 13.91 13.78
C ALA A 104 -3.09 14.25 12.54
N ASN A 105 -1.75 14.21 12.66
CA ASN A 105 -0.84 14.72 11.62
C ASN A 105 0.18 13.67 11.11
N GLY A 106 0.06 12.41 11.53
CA GLY A 106 0.98 11.35 11.15
C GLY A 106 0.77 10.82 9.73
N PRO A 107 1.65 9.91 9.26
CA PRO A 107 1.65 9.41 7.89
C PRO A 107 0.34 8.69 7.55
N PHE A 108 -0.22 7.96 8.51
CA PHE A 108 -1.52 7.31 8.38
C PHE A 108 -2.61 8.31 7.97
N THR A 109 -2.73 9.41 8.72
CA THR A 109 -3.78 10.41 8.51
C THR A 109 -3.55 11.19 7.23
N ARG A 110 -2.29 11.52 6.89
CA ARG A 110 -1.96 12.14 5.60
C ARG A 110 -2.38 11.25 4.42
N VAL A 111 -2.05 9.96 4.46
CA VAL A 111 -2.44 9.01 3.39
C VAL A 111 -3.96 8.86 3.32
N ILE A 112 -4.64 8.72 4.45
CA ILE A 112 -6.11 8.60 4.47
C ILE A 112 -6.80 9.87 4.00
N ILE A 113 -6.38 11.06 4.44
CA ILE A 113 -6.95 12.34 3.97
C ILE A 113 -6.73 12.50 2.46
N ASN A 114 -5.54 12.17 1.95
CA ASN A 114 -5.29 12.23 0.51
C ASN A 114 -6.17 11.26 -0.25
N CYS A 115 -6.31 10.01 0.22
CA CYS A 115 -7.22 9.04 -0.38
C CYS A 115 -8.67 9.52 -0.35
N GLN A 116 -9.05 10.33 0.66
CA GLN A 116 -10.40 10.86 0.79
C GLN A 116 -10.67 12.14 -0.02
N SER A 117 -9.62 12.82 -0.48
CA SER A 117 -9.78 14.08 -1.21
C SER A 117 -10.35 13.79 -2.60
N GLN A 118 -11.48 14.41 -2.91
CA GLN A 118 -12.13 14.28 -4.21
C GLN A 118 -11.20 14.74 -5.35
N THR A 119 -10.41 15.78 -5.11
CA THR A 119 -9.37 16.27 -6.02
C THR A 119 -8.30 15.21 -6.32
N PHE A 120 -8.01 14.33 -5.36
CA PHE A 120 -7.03 13.25 -5.53
C PHE A 120 -7.60 12.09 -6.36
N LEU A 121 -8.87 11.74 -6.13
CA LEU A 121 -9.58 10.72 -6.91
C LEU A 121 -9.71 11.12 -8.39
N GLU A 122 -10.04 12.38 -8.64
CA GLU A 122 -10.21 12.92 -9.99
C GLU A 122 -8.88 12.95 -10.76
N LYS A 123 -7.75 13.16 -10.07
CA LYS A 123 -6.41 13.17 -10.67
C LYS A 123 -5.86 11.77 -10.93
N HIS A 124 -6.34 10.75 -10.23
CA HIS A 124 -5.77 9.40 -10.27
C HIS A 124 -6.82 8.29 -10.45
N PRO A 125 -7.69 8.36 -11.49
CA PRO A 125 -8.72 7.35 -11.71
C PRO A 125 -8.14 5.94 -11.98
N SER A 126 -6.91 5.88 -12.52
CA SER A 126 -6.21 4.62 -12.83
C SER A 126 -5.78 3.82 -11.59
N TRP A 127 -5.86 4.39 -10.39
CA TRP A 127 -5.51 3.67 -9.16
C TRP A 127 -6.64 2.75 -8.71
N GLY A 128 -7.86 2.93 -9.22
CA GLY A 128 -9.01 2.11 -8.87
C GLY A 128 -9.65 2.48 -7.53
N LEU A 129 -9.26 3.60 -6.92
CA LEU A 129 -9.98 4.17 -5.79
C LEU A 129 -11.12 5.05 -6.32
N THR A 130 -12.36 4.66 -6.07
CA THR A 130 -13.56 5.40 -6.49
C THR A 130 -14.34 5.90 -5.27
N GLY A 131 -15.15 6.94 -5.46
CA GLY A 131 -16.05 7.41 -4.40
C GLY A 131 -16.97 6.31 -3.88
N VAL A 132 -17.36 5.35 -4.74
CA VAL A 132 -18.14 4.16 -4.35
C VAL A 132 -17.37 3.30 -3.33
N ILE A 133 -16.08 3.03 -3.56
CA ILE A 133 -15.26 2.22 -2.66
C ILE A 133 -15.04 2.93 -1.32
N MET A 134 -14.89 4.25 -1.32
CA MET A 134 -14.69 5.03 -0.10
C MET A 134 -15.94 5.13 0.78
N ASN A 135 -17.11 5.26 0.16
CA ASN A 135 -18.38 5.35 0.86
C ASN A 135 -18.90 3.98 1.32
N ASP A 136 -18.31 2.90 0.81
CA ASP A 136 -18.64 1.53 1.19
C ASP A 136 -18.06 1.19 2.57
N LYS A 137 -18.96 0.95 3.54
CA LYS A 137 -18.63 0.65 4.94
C LYS A 137 -17.84 -0.65 5.11
N SER A 138 -17.85 -1.55 4.13
CA SER A 138 -17.09 -2.80 4.18
C SER A 138 -15.69 -2.67 3.57
N LYS A 139 -15.54 -1.86 2.49
CA LYS A 139 -14.30 -1.77 1.71
C LYS A 139 -13.31 -0.77 2.27
N PHE A 140 -13.78 0.40 2.69
CA PHE A 140 -12.88 1.44 3.18
C PHE A 140 -12.12 1.06 4.47
N PRO A 141 -12.72 0.32 5.43
CA PRO A 141 -11.97 -0.22 6.56
C PRO A 141 -10.82 -1.15 6.15
N VAL A 142 -10.97 -1.95 5.10
CA VAL A 142 -9.89 -2.81 4.58
C VAL A 142 -8.71 -1.96 4.12
N ILE A 143 -8.98 -0.85 3.42
CA ILE A 143 -7.95 0.12 3.01
C ILE A 143 -7.25 0.72 4.25
N LYS A 144 -8.01 1.17 5.25
CA LYS A 144 -7.44 1.71 6.49
C LYS A 144 -6.56 0.70 7.23
N THR A 145 -7.01 -0.55 7.34
CA THR A 145 -6.25 -1.62 7.99
C THR A 145 -4.94 -1.87 7.25
N ARG A 146 -4.99 -2.00 5.91
CA ARG A 146 -3.78 -2.15 5.07
C ARG A 146 -2.77 -1.02 5.30
N VAL A 147 -3.24 0.24 5.27
CA VAL A 147 -2.39 1.42 5.49
C VAL A 147 -1.72 1.37 6.86
N ARG A 148 -2.48 1.03 7.92
CA ARG A 148 -1.96 0.91 9.29
C ARG A 148 -0.92 -0.19 9.41
N ASP A 149 -1.22 -1.37 8.87
CA ASP A 149 -0.36 -2.54 8.97
C ASP A 149 0.95 -2.31 8.23
N LYS A 150 0.89 -1.72 7.03
CA LYS A 150 2.09 -1.39 6.24
C LYS A 150 2.93 -0.29 6.83
N LEU A 151 2.31 0.75 7.38
CA LEU A 151 3.05 1.79 8.09
C LEU A 151 3.77 1.20 9.31
N THR A 152 3.12 0.25 10.01
CA THR A 152 3.74 -0.46 11.14
C THR A 152 4.89 -1.35 10.70
N ASP A 153 4.72 -2.11 9.61
CA ASP A 153 5.78 -2.92 9.00
C ASP A 153 7.00 -2.07 8.62
N TYR A 154 6.80 -0.98 7.87
CA TYR A 154 7.90 -0.10 7.47
C TYR A 154 8.61 0.55 8.66
N ARG A 155 7.85 1.05 9.64
CA ARG A 155 8.41 1.58 10.89
C ARG A 155 9.25 0.53 11.61
N ASN A 156 8.75 -0.69 11.75
CA ASN A 156 9.52 -1.76 12.40
C ASN A 156 10.81 -2.08 11.62
N ARG A 157 10.77 -2.13 10.29
CA ARG A 157 11.98 -2.36 9.48
C ARG A 157 13.01 -1.24 9.59
N VAL A 158 12.56 0.02 9.60
CA VAL A 158 13.46 1.17 9.82
C VAL A 158 14.07 1.13 11.21
N LYS A 159 13.26 0.80 12.22
CA LYS A 159 13.72 0.65 13.60
C LYS A 159 14.79 -0.45 13.72
N VAL A 160 14.57 -1.61 13.12
CA VAL A 160 15.56 -2.71 13.08
C VAL A 160 16.84 -2.27 12.38
N ALA A 161 16.74 -1.57 11.25
CA ALA A 161 17.93 -1.05 10.55
C ALA A 161 18.73 -0.07 11.41
N ILE A 162 18.05 0.78 12.20
CA ILE A 162 18.69 1.68 13.17
C ILE A 162 19.35 0.89 14.30
N GLU A 163 18.66 -0.09 14.87
CA GLU A 163 19.17 -0.94 15.95
C GLU A 163 20.46 -1.66 15.53
N GLU A 164 20.42 -2.37 14.41
CA GLU A 164 21.57 -3.07 13.82
C GLU A 164 22.72 -2.13 13.48
N SER A 165 22.45 -0.85 13.27
CA SER A 165 23.49 0.11 12.94
C SER A 165 24.35 0.50 14.14
N LEU A 166 23.85 0.42 15.37
CA LEU A 166 24.49 1.05 16.53
C LEU A 166 25.86 0.47 16.90
N GLY A 167 26.18 -0.75 16.45
CA GLY A 167 27.40 -1.45 16.83
C GLY A 167 27.38 -1.87 18.30
N VAL A 168 28.56 -2.06 18.88
CA VAL A 168 28.70 -2.49 20.27
C VAL A 168 28.48 -1.31 21.22
N ALA A 169 27.74 -1.55 22.31
CA ALA A 169 27.58 -0.57 23.39
C ALA A 169 28.97 -0.19 23.94
N ARG A 170 29.18 1.10 24.23
CA ARG A 170 30.42 1.50 24.90
C ARG A 170 30.37 1.06 26.35
N ASP A 171 31.49 0.57 26.85
CA ASP A 171 31.67 0.45 28.28
C ASP A 171 31.77 1.88 28.86
N PRO A 172 30.89 2.27 29.81
CA PRO A 172 30.97 3.58 30.47
C PRO A 172 32.32 3.88 31.13
N LEU A 173 33.12 2.84 31.41
CA LEU A 173 34.44 2.95 32.05
C LEU A 173 35.59 3.01 31.03
N GLU A 174 35.32 2.88 29.74
CA GLU A 174 36.34 2.93 28.70
C GLU A 174 36.86 4.37 28.52
N VAL A 175 38.13 4.60 28.87
CA VAL A 175 38.81 5.88 28.63
C VAL A 175 39.23 5.94 27.16
N VAL A 176 38.44 6.63 26.35
CA VAL A 176 38.69 6.73 24.92
C VAL A 176 39.64 7.90 24.64
N ALA A 177 40.75 7.63 23.93
CA ALA A 177 41.65 8.67 23.49
C ALA A 177 40.96 9.63 22.49
N PRO A 178 41.34 10.91 22.41
CA PRO A 178 40.80 11.84 21.43
C PRO A 178 40.98 11.30 20.00
N GLY A 179 39.88 10.96 19.32
CA GLY A 179 39.90 10.38 17.96
C GLY A 179 39.58 8.88 17.89
N GLU A 180 39.59 8.15 19.01
CA GLU A 180 39.11 6.75 19.10
C GLU A 180 37.61 6.65 19.43
N GLY A 181 36.92 7.80 19.41
CA GLY A 181 35.51 7.98 19.74
C GLY A 181 34.52 7.44 18.71
N ILE A 182 34.88 6.41 17.93
CA ILE A 182 33.95 5.73 16.99
C ILE A 182 33.44 4.44 17.63
N ARG A 183 32.15 4.13 17.52
CA ARG A 183 31.61 2.84 18.02
C ARG A 183 32.07 1.69 17.12
N LYS A 184 32.59 0.64 17.74
CA LYS A 184 33.02 -0.58 17.06
C LYS A 184 31.84 -1.26 16.36
N ASP A 185 32.07 -1.75 15.14
CA ASP A 185 31.11 -2.47 14.30
C ASP A 185 29.83 -1.68 13.95
N ALA A 186 29.81 -0.37 14.18
CA ALA A 186 28.68 0.47 13.83
C ALA A 186 28.69 0.82 12.33
N LEU A 187 27.49 0.96 11.76
CA LEU A 187 27.35 1.44 10.38
C LEU A 187 27.49 2.96 10.34
N ASN A 188 28.19 3.48 9.35
CA ASN A 188 28.15 4.93 9.07
C ASN A 188 26.75 5.36 8.58
N ILE A 189 26.47 6.66 8.65
CA ILE A 189 25.14 7.20 8.34
C ILE A 189 24.70 6.95 6.88
N ILE A 190 25.63 6.92 5.92
CA ILE A 190 25.31 6.66 4.51
C ILE A 190 24.88 5.21 4.31
N THR A 191 25.64 4.26 4.87
CA THR A 191 25.30 2.83 4.81
C THR A 191 23.96 2.54 5.50
N LEU A 192 23.68 3.19 6.62
CA LEU A 192 22.37 3.10 7.27
C LEU A 192 21.25 3.64 6.36
N CYS A 193 21.42 4.82 5.76
CA CYS A 193 20.42 5.37 4.83
C CYS A 193 20.20 4.45 3.62
N GLN A 194 21.27 3.87 3.06
CA GLN A 194 21.17 2.90 1.96
C GLN A 194 20.38 1.65 2.36
N ARG A 195 20.58 1.12 3.58
CA ARG A 195 19.77 0.01 4.10
C ARG A 195 18.29 0.39 4.21
N ILE A 196 17.99 1.59 4.69
CA ILE A 196 16.61 2.09 4.78
C ILE A 196 15.99 2.27 3.40
N VAL A 197 16.72 2.81 2.41
CA VAL A 197 16.27 2.90 1.01
C VAL A 197 15.99 1.49 0.45
N ALA A 198 16.84 0.51 0.76
CA ALA A 198 16.66 -0.86 0.29
C ALA A 198 15.34 -1.50 0.80
N VAL A 199 14.85 -1.11 1.98
CA VAL A 199 13.54 -1.56 2.52
C VAL A 199 12.40 -1.22 1.56
N GLY A 200 12.45 -0.06 0.90
CA GLY A 200 11.43 0.43 -0.03
C GLY A 200 11.79 0.28 -1.51
N SER A 201 12.91 -0.36 -1.86
CA SER A 201 13.42 -0.44 -3.23
C SER A 201 12.42 -0.95 -4.28
N LYS A 202 11.53 -1.87 -3.89
CA LYS A 202 10.48 -2.41 -4.78
C LYS A 202 9.33 -1.44 -5.05
N VAL A 203 9.02 -0.55 -4.11
CA VAL A 203 7.85 0.35 -4.17
C VAL A 203 8.24 1.77 -4.53
N ALA A 204 9.50 2.15 -4.28
CA ALA A 204 10.04 3.48 -4.51
C ALA A 204 11.49 3.38 -5.01
N PRO A 205 11.71 2.82 -6.21
CA PRO A 205 13.06 2.56 -6.75
C PRO A 205 13.88 3.83 -6.99
N ASP A 206 13.22 4.97 -7.17
CA ASP A 206 13.85 6.26 -7.46
C ASP A 206 14.36 6.99 -6.21
N VAL A 207 14.10 6.44 -5.02
CA VAL A 207 14.56 7.05 -3.76
C VAL A 207 16.08 6.91 -3.66
N LYS A 208 16.76 8.05 -3.55
CA LYS A 208 18.21 8.13 -3.34
C LYS A 208 18.50 8.76 -1.99
N VAL A 209 19.66 8.40 -1.43
CA VAL A 209 20.14 9.02 -0.19
C VAL A 209 20.49 10.49 -0.45
N SER A 210 19.76 11.39 0.21
CA SER A 210 20.02 12.83 0.22
C SER A 210 20.62 13.28 1.55
N MET A 211 21.09 14.52 1.59
CA MET A 211 21.63 15.10 2.83
C MET A 211 20.54 15.26 3.90
N GLU A 212 19.34 15.64 3.51
CA GLU A 212 18.19 15.82 4.40
C GLU A 212 17.76 14.49 5.00
N MET A 213 17.73 13.41 4.19
CA MET A 213 17.48 12.06 4.67
C MET A 213 18.53 11.66 5.70
N ALA A 214 19.82 11.89 5.43
CA ALA A 214 20.90 11.57 6.36
C ALA A 214 20.75 12.32 7.70
N GLY A 215 20.37 13.59 7.67
CA GLY A 215 20.09 14.37 8.89
C GLY A 215 18.90 13.84 9.69
N CYS A 216 17.80 13.49 9.01
CA CYS A 216 16.62 12.92 9.64
C CYS A 216 16.92 11.54 10.27
N ILE A 217 17.57 10.64 9.53
CA ILE A 217 17.95 9.32 10.02
C ILE A 217 18.96 9.41 11.16
N ALA A 218 19.89 10.36 11.13
CA ALA A 218 20.82 10.61 12.23
C ALA A 218 20.07 11.01 13.51
N TYR A 219 19.04 11.84 13.41
CA TYR A 219 18.17 12.19 14.54
C TYR A 219 17.40 10.98 15.09
N LEU A 220 16.81 10.15 14.22
CA LEU A 220 16.14 8.92 14.64
C LEU A 220 17.10 7.97 15.39
N ARG A 221 18.31 7.83 14.86
CA ARG A 221 19.37 7.01 15.49
C ARG A 221 19.80 7.57 16.84
N TYR A 222 19.93 8.89 16.98
CA TYR A 222 20.21 9.55 18.25
C TYR A 222 19.14 9.26 19.30
N ARG A 223 17.85 9.36 18.96
CA ARG A 223 16.76 9.02 19.89
C ARG A 223 16.79 7.55 20.30
N TYR A 224 17.04 6.64 19.35
CA TYR A 224 17.16 5.21 19.66
C TYR A 224 18.34 4.93 20.59
N GLN A 225 19.51 5.52 20.28
CA GLN A 225 20.72 5.36 21.07
C GLN A 225 20.50 5.75 22.53
N ALA A 226 19.82 6.87 22.80
CA ALA A 226 19.52 7.32 24.15
C ALA A 226 18.70 6.31 24.99
N GLN A 227 17.95 5.41 24.33
CA GLN A 227 17.24 4.30 24.99
C GLN A 227 18.13 3.05 25.10
N PHE A 228 18.89 2.75 24.05
CA PHE A 228 19.84 1.63 24.01
C PHE A 228 20.90 1.74 25.12
N ASP A 229 21.49 2.93 25.29
CA ASP A 229 22.52 3.18 26.31
C ASP A 229 21.97 3.10 27.75
N LYS A 230 20.64 3.16 27.92
CA LYS A 230 19.96 2.93 29.22
C LYS A 230 19.64 1.44 29.47
N GLY A 231 20.13 0.53 28.63
CA GLY A 231 19.87 -0.90 28.73
C GLY A 231 18.44 -1.31 28.35
N LYS A 232 17.65 -0.42 27.73
CA LYS A 232 16.29 -0.75 27.28
C LYS A 232 16.38 -1.53 25.96
N LEU A 233 16.49 -2.84 26.07
CA LEU A 233 16.36 -3.75 24.93
C LEU A 233 15.03 -3.50 24.22
N MET A 234 15.04 -3.51 22.88
CA MET A 234 13.87 -3.30 22.02
C MET A 234 13.23 -1.91 22.03
N ALA A 235 13.66 -0.95 22.88
CA ALA A 235 13.15 0.43 22.92
C ALA A 235 11.61 0.52 22.78
N PRO A 236 10.83 0.00 23.76
CA PRO A 236 9.37 0.07 23.71
C PRO A 236 8.94 1.54 23.74
N GLY A 237 8.05 1.93 22.82
CA GLY A 237 7.65 3.33 22.68
C GLY A 237 8.60 4.21 21.86
N PHE A 238 9.55 3.62 21.12
CA PHE A 238 10.51 4.37 20.29
C PHE A 238 9.85 5.41 19.39
N TRP A 239 8.77 5.06 18.70
CA TRP A 239 8.14 5.97 17.75
C TRP A 239 7.37 7.09 18.44
N GLU A 240 6.78 6.82 19.60
CA GLU A 240 6.15 7.81 20.46
C GLU A 240 7.18 8.80 21.02
N ASP A 241 8.36 8.31 21.40
CA ASP A 241 9.49 9.15 21.83
C ASP A 241 10.02 10.03 20.68
N VAL A 242 10.11 9.48 19.47
CA VAL A 242 10.47 10.25 18.27
C VAL A 242 9.43 11.34 18.01
N ASP A 243 8.14 11.02 18.05
CA ASP A 243 7.06 12.00 17.83
C ASP A 243 7.10 13.12 18.87
N SER A 244 7.28 12.80 20.15
CA SER A 244 7.46 13.80 21.22
C SER A 244 8.66 14.70 20.94
N GLY A 245 9.79 14.11 20.58
CA GLY A 245 11.00 14.87 20.25
C GLY A 245 10.85 15.77 19.03
N LEU A 246 10.12 15.34 18.00
CA LEU A 246 9.84 16.17 16.83
C LEU A 246 8.90 17.32 17.17
N GLN A 247 7.91 17.08 18.03
CA GLN A 247 7.03 18.14 18.53
C GLN A 247 7.83 19.19 19.31
N GLU A 248 8.70 18.78 20.24
CA GLU A 248 9.60 19.67 20.98
C GLU A 248 10.47 20.52 20.04
N VAL A 249 11.03 19.91 19.00
CA VAL A 249 11.83 20.62 17.99
C VAL A 249 10.98 21.65 17.25
N ARG A 250 9.75 21.32 16.85
CA ARG A 250 8.85 22.25 16.16
C ARG A 250 8.44 23.43 17.02
N GLU A 251 8.08 23.17 18.27
CA GLU A 251 7.71 24.21 19.23
C GLU A 251 8.89 25.14 19.50
N ALA A 252 10.09 24.59 19.72
CA ALA A 252 11.31 25.38 19.95
C ALA A 252 11.73 26.21 18.72
N THR A 253 11.47 25.72 17.51
CA THR A 253 11.85 26.38 16.26
C THR A 253 10.73 27.23 15.66
N LYS A 254 9.53 27.24 16.26
CA LYS A 254 8.32 27.89 15.71
C LYS A 254 8.05 27.48 14.27
N GLU A 255 8.33 26.21 13.94
CA GLU A 255 8.22 25.64 12.60
C GLU A 255 9.05 26.34 11.51
N VAL A 256 10.08 27.10 11.87
CA VAL A 256 11.00 27.74 10.92
C VAL A 256 11.94 26.67 10.34
N VAL A 257 11.92 26.50 9.02
CA VAL A 257 12.61 25.42 8.30
C VAL A 257 14.12 25.44 8.55
N GLU A 258 14.74 26.62 8.54
CA GLU A 258 16.17 26.82 8.75
C GLU A 258 16.58 26.39 10.17
N ALA A 259 15.76 26.72 11.17
CA ALA A 259 16.00 26.36 12.55
C ALA A 259 15.83 24.85 12.79
N MET A 260 14.83 24.22 12.17
CA MET A 260 14.69 22.76 12.17
C MET A 260 15.87 22.08 11.50
N SER A 261 16.31 22.59 10.35
CA SER A 261 17.48 22.10 9.61
C SER A 261 18.75 22.13 10.48
N ALA A 262 18.93 23.15 11.32
CA ALA A 262 20.06 23.24 12.23
C ALA A 262 20.07 22.11 13.28
N VAL A 263 18.91 21.67 13.77
CA VAL A 263 18.79 20.54 14.72
C VAL A 263 19.19 19.22 14.05
N PHE A 264 18.68 18.96 12.84
CA PHE A 264 19.05 17.76 12.08
C PHE A 264 20.53 17.78 11.67
N SER A 265 21.06 18.94 11.29
CA SER A 265 22.48 19.13 10.97
C SER A 265 23.39 18.87 12.18
N ARG A 266 22.96 19.25 13.39
CA ARG A 266 23.66 18.89 14.63
C ARG A 266 23.64 17.38 14.84
N SER A 267 22.48 16.75 14.71
CA SER A 267 22.34 15.30 14.87
C SER A 267 23.21 14.53 13.87
N LEU A 268 23.33 15.02 12.63
CA LEU A 268 24.21 14.45 11.61
C LEU A 268 25.69 14.57 11.98
N ARG A 269 26.13 15.74 12.46
CA ARG A 269 27.52 15.94 12.91
C ARG A 269 27.86 15.03 14.08
N ASP A 270 26.97 14.93 15.06
CA ASP A 270 27.15 14.05 16.22
C ASP A 270 27.23 12.57 15.76
N ALA A 271 26.39 12.17 14.79
CA ALA A 271 26.44 10.83 14.21
C ALA A 271 27.74 10.55 13.44
N LEU A 272 28.27 11.52 12.67
CA LEU A 272 29.56 11.36 11.97
C LEU A 272 30.73 11.22 12.94
N ALA A 273 30.72 11.99 14.03
CA ALA A 273 31.73 11.88 15.07
C ALA A 273 31.69 10.51 15.77
N LEU A 274 30.49 9.98 16.02
CA LEU A 274 30.32 8.76 16.82
C LEU A 274 30.36 7.46 16.00
N TYR A 275 29.93 7.49 14.74
CA TYR A 275 29.74 6.30 13.90
C TYR A 275 30.64 6.28 12.65
N GLY A 276 31.59 7.21 12.58
CA GLY A 276 32.59 7.29 11.51
C GLY A 276 32.29 8.39 10.50
N MET A 277 33.37 9.10 10.14
CA MET A 277 33.35 10.18 9.16
C MET A 277 33.19 9.61 7.75
N VAL A 278 32.33 10.23 6.95
CA VAL A 278 32.12 9.91 5.53
C VAL A 278 32.01 11.20 4.73
N LYS A 279 32.53 11.20 3.50
CA LYS A 279 32.37 12.33 2.58
C LYS A 279 30.90 12.44 2.16
N LEU A 280 30.30 13.61 2.37
CA LEU A 280 28.90 13.87 2.01
C LEU A 280 28.72 14.54 0.64
N ASP A 281 29.84 14.91 -0.02
CA ASP A 281 29.86 15.73 -1.24
C ASP A 281 29.16 15.08 -2.44
N HIS A 282 28.92 13.76 -2.38
CA HIS A 282 28.26 12.99 -3.44
C HIS A 282 26.78 12.74 -3.19
N LEU A 283 26.22 13.25 -2.08
CA LEU A 283 24.80 13.10 -1.79
C LEU A 283 23.95 13.95 -2.74
N ALA A 284 22.76 13.45 -3.05
CA ALA A 284 21.79 14.23 -3.81
C ALA A 284 21.47 15.51 -3.03
N THR A 285 21.63 16.67 -3.68
CA THR A 285 21.37 17.99 -3.09
C THR A 285 19.89 18.37 -3.08
N VAL A 286 19.01 17.49 -3.59
CA VAL A 286 17.56 17.69 -3.65
C VAL A 286 16.86 16.33 -3.54
N PRO A 287 15.79 16.17 -2.74
CA PRO A 287 15.22 14.87 -2.40
C PRO A 287 14.51 14.20 -3.59
N PRO A 288 14.24 12.89 -3.50
CA PRO A 288 13.09 12.28 -4.17
C PRO A 288 11.81 12.86 -3.53
N THR A 289 11.45 14.08 -3.88
CA THR A 289 10.16 14.68 -3.53
C THR A 289 9.09 13.97 -4.34
N LEU A 290 8.20 13.25 -3.66
CA LEU A 290 7.03 12.65 -4.29
C LEU A 290 5.88 13.64 -4.22
N LEU A 291 5.32 13.92 -5.39
CA LEU A 291 4.26 14.87 -5.64
C LEU A 291 4.74 16.30 -5.45
N ASP A 292 4.40 17.14 -6.42
CA ASP A 292 4.44 18.58 -6.29
C ASP A 292 3.97 18.94 -4.87
N TYR A 293 4.85 19.50 -4.06
CA TYR A 293 4.56 19.87 -2.66
C TYR A 293 3.35 20.82 -2.60
N SER A 294 2.89 21.39 -3.72
CA SER A 294 1.61 22.07 -3.85
C SER A 294 0.43 21.19 -3.42
N GLU A 295 0.37 19.90 -3.78
CA GLU A 295 -0.78 19.04 -3.52
C GLU A 295 -0.90 18.61 -2.05
N LEU A 296 0.23 18.49 -1.36
CA LEU A 296 0.28 18.24 0.10
C LEU A 296 0.30 19.54 0.93
N ARG A 297 0.63 20.71 0.32
CA ARG A 297 0.57 22.03 0.99
C ARG A 297 -0.84 22.54 1.20
N VAL A 298 -1.83 22.13 0.39
CA VAL A 298 -3.24 22.51 0.57
C VAL A 298 -3.74 22.14 1.98
N LEU A 299 -3.12 21.16 2.64
CA LEU A 299 -3.46 20.73 4.00
C LEU A 299 -2.60 21.38 5.11
N ARG A 300 -1.61 22.24 4.79
CA ARG A 300 -0.86 23.02 5.80
C ARG A 300 -1.52 24.36 6.14
N LEU A 301 -2.46 24.84 5.33
CA LEU A 301 -3.13 26.14 5.50
C LEU A 301 -4.62 26.00 5.87
N GLY A 302 -5.05 24.80 6.27
CA GLY A 302 -6.41 24.51 6.71
C GLY A 302 -6.60 24.61 8.23
N HIS A 303 -6.05 25.66 8.86
CA HIS A 303 -6.41 26.15 10.19
C HIS A 303 -6.26 27.67 10.21
#